data_AF-A0A8H3VHK2-F1
#
_entry.id   AF-A0A8H3VHK2-F1
#
_cell.length_a   1.000
_cell.length_b   1.000
_cell.length_c   1.000
_cell.angle_alpha   90.00
_cell.angle_beta   90.00
_cell.angle_gamma   90.00
#
_symmetry.space_group_name_H-M   'P 1'
#
loop_
_entity.id
_entity.type
_entity.pdbx_description
1 polymer ?
#
loop_
_entity_poly.entity_id
_entity_poly.type
_entity_poly.pdbx_seq_one_letter_code
_entity_poly.pdbx_strand_id
1 'polypeptide(L)'
;MEQYEGDSPLNRSGYPTIHIVNTKHISIPPLAGLALTMQATNSLSSSFRALASKIHPQLPLTPRESSQLLGILTTSFNKQLDLHHPTTLANAAPSSQPDPSRLPSLNHLSAAVSANDHLSSLLSSPLLSKKPRSASFSKSTFEPITAPFHLQRQLRWLEDKIASASVTVDDFAAALRNIRTALATHPGTTIKAIKDSSAGSKVLRWIRTSGRTSEKDIMSAGKLTGPRVSSFLRNTLIDMLVIQDRQDSVWHWLNYTIQIPKSSIFSRLLFAEIQFGSGVEAAMLAFLDAPSRGYSGSRSTASIVSHYLSAASPTASSDVFLRFMDTLRSKQENSFSCAVMSLFHPGGPSFKEGMAYVSAQSNRVMATGQIDVSPTWRRQHVAFYLKLARTLLSVGQTENAVFVLRFAQEHFPRELGIEEKQLELESRISESASKSSTSEEENLQQLEGLFATDVNDSNNDSKFLTGQSRNEKYADGKHIDDRLAIMAR
;
A
#
# COMPACT_ATOMS: atom_id res chain seq x y z
N MET A 1 75.09 28.88 -4.40
CA MET A 1 74.98 28.43 -3.01
C MET A 1 73.61 28.82 -2.54
N GLU A 2 72.62 27.96 -2.37
CA GLU A 2 72.58 26.50 -2.35
C GLU A 2 71.13 26.13 -2.74
N GLN A 3 70.99 25.16 -3.64
CA GLN A 3 69.72 24.66 -4.15
C GLN A 3 69.13 23.67 -3.14
N TYR A 4 67.81 23.68 -2.96
CA TYR A 4 67.09 22.54 -2.41
C TYR A 4 65.88 22.23 -3.30
N GLU A 5 66.08 21.21 -4.15
CA GLU A 5 65.04 20.39 -4.75
C GLU A 5 64.30 19.60 -3.66
N GLY A 6 63.00 19.43 -3.85
CA GLY A 6 62.15 18.64 -2.96
C GLY A 6 60.90 18.17 -3.71
N ASP A 7 61.01 16.96 -4.25
CA ASP A 7 60.08 16.26 -5.12
C ASP A 7 58.64 16.13 -4.61
N SER A 8 57.71 16.25 -5.56
CA SER A 8 56.30 15.89 -5.41
C SER A 8 56.05 14.43 -5.83
N PRO A 9 55.36 13.60 -5.04
CA PRO A 9 54.91 12.30 -5.50
C PRO A 9 53.53 12.39 -6.17
N LEU A 10 53.50 12.03 -7.45
CA LEU A 10 52.33 11.66 -8.23
C LEU A 10 51.56 10.52 -7.53
N ASN A 11 50.34 10.79 -7.08
CA ASN A 11 49.43 9.76 -6.58
C ASN A 11 48.58 9.21 -7.73
N ARG A 12 48.95 8.03 -8.22
CA ARG A 12 48.20 7.21 -9.19
C ARG A 12 46.98 6.59 -8.50
N SER A 13 45.78 7.03 -8.83
CA SER A 13 44.54 6.29 -8.52
C SER A 13 44.32 5.20 -9.57
N GLY A 14 44.85 4.00 -9.30
CA GLY A 14 44.47 2.78 -10.04
C GLY A 14 43.11 2.29 -9.57
N TYR A 15 42.11 2.30 -10.46
CA TYR A 15 40.86 1.56 -10.27
C TYR A 15 41.09 0.08 -10.58
N PRO A 16 40.66 -0.87 -9.74
CA PRO A 16 40.69 -2.27 -10.09
C PRO A 16 39.54 -2.60 -11.04
N THR A 17 39.90 -2.92 -12.28
CA THR A 17 39.04 -3.59 -13.25
C THR A 17 38.64 -4.97 -12.72
N ILE A 18 37.36 -5.14 -12.37
CA ILE A 18 36.80 -6.44 -11.97
C ILE A 18 36.59 -7.26 -13.24
N HIS A 19 37.48 -8.21 -13.49
CA HIS A 19 37.27 -9.29 -14.46
C HIS A 19 36.21 -10.25 -13.91
N ILE A 20 35.07 -10.34 -14.60
CA ILE A 20 34.06 -11.37 -14.38
C ILE A 20 34.63 -12.70 -14.90
N VAL A 21 35.11 -13.53 -13.98
CA VAL A 21 35.54 -14.91 -14.27
C VAL A 21 34.30 -15.79 -14.35
N ASN A 22 34.13 -16.36 -15.53
CA ASN A 22 33.13 -17.34 -15.92
C ASN A 22 33.33 -18.66 -15.14
N THR A 23 32.46 -18.97 -14.18
CA THR A 23 32.50 -20.22 -13.42
C THR A 23 31.86 -21.35 -14.21
N LYS A 24 32.72 -22.26 -14.67
CA LYS A 24 32.40 -23.54 -15.29
C LYS A 24 31.56 -24.45 -14.39
N HIS A 25 30.65 -25.17 -15.06
CA HIS A 25 29.99 -26.41 -14.66
C HIS A 25 30.85 -27.31 -13.75
N ILE A 26 30.32 -27.65 -12.57
CA ILE A 26 30.76 -28.79 -11.77
C ILE A 26 29.57 -29.76 -11.67
N SER A 27 29.68 -30.86 -12.41
CA SER A 27 28.83 -32.05 -12.26
C SER A 27 29.14 -32.75 -10.94
N ILE A 28 28.09 -33.13 -10.20
CA ILE A 28 28.16 -33.98 -9.01
C ILE A 28 27.49 -35.33 -9.36
N PRO A 29 28.10 -36.49 -9.04
CA PRO A 29 27.55 -37.81 -9.35
C PRO A 29 26.45 -38.25 -8.35
N PRO A 30 25.61 -39.24 -8.71
CA PRO A 30 24.52 -39.70 -7.86
C PRO A 30 25.01 -40.74 -6.86
N LEU A 31 24.73 -40.54 -5.57
CA LEU A 31 24.87 -41.56 -4.54
C LEU A 31 23.50 -42.08 -4.14
N ALA A 32 23.30 -43.37 -4.44
CA ALA A 32 22.17 -44.18 -4.02
C ALA A 32 22.31 -44.60 -2.56
N GLY A 33 21.15 -44.82 -1.91
CA GLY A 33 21.01 -45.73 -0.78
C GLY A 33 21.08 -45.09 0.60
N LEU A 34 19.91 -44.95 1.24
CA LEU A 34 19.59 -45.53 2.56
C LEU A 34 18.14 -45.14 2.92
N ALA A 35 17.20 -46.02 2.59
CA ALA A 35 15.84 -45.99 3.11
C ALA A 35 15.82 -46.74 4.44
N LEU A 36 15.56 -46.03 5.54
CA LEU A 36 15.32 -46.61 6.87
C LEU A 36 14.07 -45.95 7.48
N THR A 37 12.95 -46.63 7.26
CA THR A 37 11.76 -46.78 8.13
C THR A 37 11.47 -45.67 9.17
N MET A 38 10.45 -44.84 8.88
CA MET A 38 9.58 -44.24 9.91
C MET A 38 8.12 -44.58 9.61
N GLN A 39 7.69 -45.75 10.08
CA GLN A 39 6.27 -46.12 10.21
C GLN A 39 5.93 -46.13 11.69
N ALA A 40 5.47 -45.01 12.26
CA ALA A 40 4.91 -44.99 13.61
C ALA A 40 4.09 -43.72 13.96
N THR A 41 3.28 -43.17 13.06
CA THR A 41 2.31 -42.10 13.43
C THR A 41 0.93 -42.19 12.75
N ASN A 42 0.75 -43.12 11.80
CA ASN A 42 -0.52 -43.26 11.05
C ASN A 42 -1.62 -44.05 11.80
N SER A 43 -1.33 -44.62 12.97
CA SER A 43 -2.30 -45.43 13.73
C SER A 43 -3.29 -44.59 14.56
N LEU A 44 -2.90 -43.39 15.00
CA LEU A 44 -3.74 -42.52 15.84
C LEU A 44 -4.72 -41.66 15.01
N SER A 45 -4.32 -41.26 13.80
CA SER A 45 -5.17 -40.47 12.91
C SER A 45 -6.28 -41.32 12.29
N SER A 46 -6.05 -42.62 12.05
CA SER A 46 -7.07 -43.53 11.54
C SER A 46 -8.12 -43.88 12.59
N SER A 47 -7.74 -44.02 13.86
CA SER A 47 -8.65 -44.28 14.98
C SER A 47 -9.50 -43.05 15.36
N PHE A 48 -8.94 -41.83 15.27
CA PHE A 48 -9.74 -40.60 15.40
C PHE A 48 -10.73 -40.42 14.24
N ARG A 49 -10.34 -40.77 13.01
CA ARG A 49 -11.20 -40.65 11.83
C ARG A 49 -12.32 -41.70 11.81
N ALA A 50 -12.08 -42.89 12.36
CA ALA A 50 -13.08 -43.94 12.54
C ALA A 50 -14.09 -43.65 13.67
N LEU A 51 -13.70 -42.86 14.67
CA LEU A 51 -14.62 -42.35 15.69
C LEU A 51 -15.40 -41.12 15.20
N ALA A 52 -14.76 -40.21 14.47
CA ALA A 52 -15.41 -39.02 13.92
C ALA A 52 -16.49 -39.35 12.88
N SER A 53 -16.34 -40.44 12.12
CA SER A 53 -17.38 -40.89 11.16
C SER A 53 -18.60 -41.54 11.82
N LYS A 54 -18.58 -41.81 13.13
CA LYS A 54 -19.73 -42.31 13.92
C LYS A 54 -20.45 -41.20 14.70
N ILE A 55 -20.05 -39.94 14.56
CA ILE A 55 -20.62 -38.80 15.32
C ILE A 55 -21.47 -37.92 14.39
N HIS A 56 -22.58 -38.49 13.92
CA HIS A 56 -23.85 -37.80 13.65
C HIS A 56 -24.97 -38.78 14.07
N PRO A 57 -26.11 -38.30 14.57
CA PRO A 57 -26.43 -38.28 15.99
C PRO A 57 -27.18 -39.52 16.51
N GLN A 58 -27.10 -39.70 17.83
CA GLN A 58 -27.79 -40.64 18.73
C GLN A 58 -27.02 -41.93 19.09
N LEU A 59 -26.19 -41.83 20.13
CA LEU A 59 -26.23 -42.78 21.25
C LEU A 59 -25.56 -42.12 22.48
N PRO A 60 -26.15 -42.16 23.68
CA PRO A 60 -25.47 -41.69 24.88
C PRO A 60 -24.18 -42.51 25.04
N LEU A 61 -23.04 -41.83 24.97
CA LEU A 61 -21.74 -42.37 25.37
C LEU A 61 -21.95 -43.14 26.67
N THR A 62 -21.65 -44.43 26.65
CA THR A 62 -21.75 -45.21 27.87
C THR A 62 -20.82 -44.57 28.91
N PRO A 63 -21.19 -44.54 30.20
CA PRO A 63 -20.37 -43.88 31.24
C PRO A 63 -18.91 -44.36 31.21
N ARG A 64 -18.69 -45.61 30.79
CA ARG A 64 -17.36 -46.19 30.57
C ARG A 64 -16.58 -45.54 29.43
N GLU A 65 -17.18 -45.32 28.26
CA GLU A 65 -16.51 -44.66 27.13
C GLU A 65 -16.20 -43.20 27.42
N SER A 66 -17.11 -42.51 28.13
CA SER A 66 -16.85 -41.13 28.58
C SER A 66 -15.66 -41.07 29.55
N SER A 67 -15.54 -42.04 30.47
CA SER A 67 -14.40 -42.13 31.40
C SER A 67 -13.09 -42.49 30.69
N GLN A 68 -13.15 -43.31 29.64
CA GLN A 68 -11.99 -43.65 28.83
C GLN A 68 -11.52 -42.46 27.99
N LEU A 69 -12.45 -41.72 27.38
CA LEU A 69 -12.12 -40.53 26.60
C LEU A 69 -11.56 -39.44 27.51
N LEU A 70 -12.16 -39.23 28.69
CA LEU A 70 -11.62 -38.34 29.70
C LEU A 70 -10.22 -38.78 30.13
N GLY A 71 -10.01 -40.08 30.38
CA GLY A 71 -8.71 -40.63 30.74
C GLY A 71 -7.64 -40.39 29.66
N ILE A 72 -7.99 -40.60 28.38
CA ILE A 72 -7.07 -40.38 27.24
C ILE A 72 -6.75 -38.89 27.09
N LEU A 73 -7.74 -37.99 27.23
CA LEU A 73 -7.49 -36.54 27.20
C LEU A 73 -6.63 -36.07 28.37
N THR A 74 -6.91 -36.56 29.57
CA THR A 74 -6.17 -36.17 30.78
C THR A 74 -4.73 -36.66 30.72
N THR A 75 -4.51 -37.90 30.27
CA THR A 75 -3.15 -38.45 30.07
C THR A 75 -2.39 -37.76 28.94
N SER A 76 -3.06 -37.43 27.83
CA SER A 76 -2.47 -36.64 26.75
C SER A 76 -2.05 -35.25 27.23
N PHE A 77 -2.91 -34.57 27.99
CA PHE A 77 -2.64 -33.24 28.52
C PHE A 77 -1.50 -33.26 29.54
N ASN A 78 -1.51 -34.22 30.46
CA ASN A 78 -0.43 -34.38 31.45
C ASN A 78 0.90 -34.73 30.77
N LYS A 79 0.90 -35.60 29.76
CA LYS A 79 2.11 -35.93 29.00
C LYS A 79 2.67 -34.70 28.26
N GLN A 80 1.79 -33.83 27.77
CA GLN A 80 2.21 -32.61 27.11
C GLN A 80 2.68 -31.55 28.12
N LEU A 81 2.07 -31.49 29.31
CA LEU A 81 2.58 -30.71 30.44
C LEU A 81 3.98 -31.18 30.87
N ASP A 82 4.19 -32.49 31.03
CA ASP A 82 5.49 -33.06 31.43
C ASP A 82 6.58 -32.79 30.38
N LEU A 83 6.22 -32.81 29.09
CA LEU A 83 7.15 -32.45 28.00
C LEU A 83 7.54 -30.96 28.03
N HIS A 84 6.62 -30.08 28.40
CA HIS A 84 6.87 -28.64 28.47
C HIS A 84 7.42 -28.18 29.84
N HIS A 85 7.36 -29.04 30.85
CA HIS A 85 7.90 -28.84 32.19
C HIS A 85 8.77 -30.03 32.60
N PRO A 86 9.99 -30.19 32.06
CA PRO A 86 10.90 -31.22 32.52
C PRO A 86 11.23 -30.94 33.99
N THR A 87 10.62 -31.70 34.90
CA THR A 87 10.99 -31.71 36.33
C THR A 87 12.42 -32.21 36.43
N THR A 88 13.37 -31.28 36.47
CA THR A 88 14.78 -31.53 36.77
C THR A 88 14.92 -31.93 38.23
N LEU A 89 14.53 -33.17 38.55
CA LEU A 89 14.69 -33.77 39.88
C LEU A 89 15.14 -35.24 39.81
N ALA A 90 15.93 -35.58 38.79
CA ALA A 90 16.63 -36.86 38.71
C ALA A 90 18.05 -36.64 38.19
N ASN A 91 18.91 -36.12 39.07
CA ASN A 91 20.36 -36.37 39.15
C ASN A 91 21.01 -35.34 40.09
N ALA A 92 20.67 -35.40 41.38
CA ALA A 92 21.52 -34.84 42.43
C ALA A 92 22.01 -36.00 43.28
N ALA A 93 23.27 -36.39 43.05
CA ALA A 93 23.99 -37.30 43.92
C ALA A 93 24.05 -36.73 45.35
N PRO A 94 24.06 -37.58 46.40
CA PRO A 94 24.06 -37.11 47.77
C PRO A 94 25.46 -36.63 48.15
N SER A 95 25.65 -35.31 48.25
CA SER A 95 26.76 -34.74 49.01
C SER A 95 26.20 -33.84 50.09
N SER A 96 26.41 -34.29 51.32
CA SER A 96 26.12 -33.66 52.59
C SER A 96 26.72 -32.25 52.67
N GLN A 97 25.91 -31.25 53.03
CA GLN A 97 26.11 -30.33 54.18
C GLN A 97 24.94 -29.33 54.25
N PRO A 98 24.41 -28.99 55.45
CA PRO A 98 23.30 -28.07 55.62
C PRO A 98 23.80 -26.64 55.87
N ASP A 99 23.29 -25.67 55.12
CA ASP A 99 23.50 -24.25 55.38
C ASP A 99 22.13 -23.52 55.40
N PRO A 100 21.69 -22.94 56.53
CA PRO A 100 20.33 -22.42 56.69
C PRO A 100 20.26 -20.90 56.48
N SER A 101 20.28 -20.43 55.23
CA SER A 101 19.81 -19.07 54.92
C SER A 101 19.58 -18.81 53.42
N ARG A 102 18.57 -19.43 52.81
CA ARG A 102 18.04 -18.94 51.53
C ARG A 102 16.51 -18.98 51.49
N LEU A 103 15.94 -17.78 51.40
CA LEU A 103 14.53 -17.49 51.20
C LEU A 103 13.98 -18.22 49.96
N PRO A 104 12.71 -18.66 49.96
CA PRO A 104 12.10 -19.39 48.86
C PRO A 104 12.04 -18.51 47.61
N SER A 105 12.48 -19.06 46.48
CA SER A 105 12.61 -18.37 45.21
C SER A 105 11.25 -18.04 44.59
N LEU A 106 11.13 -16.80 44.11
CA LEU A 106 9.98 -16.20 43.42
C LEU A 106 9.59 -16.87 42.08
N ASN A 107 10.27 -17.94 41.67
CA ASN A 107 10.10 -18.54 40.34
C ASN A 107 8.84 -19.41 40.19
N HIS A 108 8.20 -19.81 41.29
CA HIS A 108 7.00 -20.66 41.24
C HIS A 108 5.71 -19.90 40.89
N LEU A 109 5.71 -18.57 41.04
CA LEU A 109 4.55 -17.71 40.73
C LEU A 109 4.42 -17.44 39.22
N SER A 110 5.53 -17.38 38.47
CA SER A 110 5.48 -17.14 37.01
C SER A 110 4.82 -18.27 36.22
N ALA A 111 4.98 -19.52 36.65
CA ALA A 111 4.36 -20.66 35.97
C ALA A 111 2.84 -20.68 36.16
N ALA A 112 2.36 -20.41 37.37
CA ALA A 112 0.93 -20.33 37.68
C ALA A 112 0.26 -19.13 36.98
N VAL A 113 0.93 -17.98 36.93
CA VAL A 113 0.44 -16.80 36.19
C VAL A 113 0.42 -17.06 34.69
N SER A 114 1.45 -17.70 34.11
CA SER A 114 1.47 -18.06 32.69
C SER A 114 0.39 -19.07 32.30
N ALA A 115 0.08 -20.03 33.17
CA ALA A 115 -1.00 -20.99 32.94
C ALA A 115 -2.38 -20.32 33.02
N ASN A 116 -2.56 -19.39 33.96
CA ASN A 116 -3.79 -18.61 34.10
C ASN A 116 -4.00 -17.63 32.94
N ASP A 117 -2.93 -17.01 32.43
CA ASP A 117 -2.98 -16.17 31.23
C ASP A 117 -3.28 -16.98 29.97
N HIS A 118 -2.74 -18.20 29.85
CA HIS A 118 -3.05 -19.10 28.75
C HIS A 118 -4.50 -19.61 28.80
N LEU A 119 -4.99 -20.00 29.98
CA LEU A 119 -6.39 -20.42 30.17
C LEU A 119 -7.37 -19.27 29.93
N SER A 120 -7.07 -18.07 30.42
CA SER A 120 -7.90 -16.89 30.14
C SER A 120 -7.86 -16.50 28.65
N SER A 121 -6.73 -16.68 27.96
CA SER A 121 -6.64 -16.54 26.50
C SER A 121 -7.46 -17.59 25.73
N LEU A 122 -7.54 -18.84 26.23
CA LEU A 122 -8.33 -19.89 25.62
C LEU A 122 -9.84 -19.71 25.88
N LEU A 123 -10.22 -19.36 27.11
CA LEU A 123 -11.62 -19.17 27.51
C LEU A 123 -12.21 -17.85 26.97
N SER A 124 -11.38 -16.83 26.75
CA SER A 124 -11.78 -15.62 26.02
C SER A 124 -11.85 -15.82 24.50
N SER A 125 -11.55 -17.04 24.01
CA SER A 125 -11.71 -17.36 22.59
C SER A 125 -13.18 -17.24 22.19
N PRO A 126 -13.51 -16.43 21.18
CA PRO A 126 -14.89 -16.17 20.74
C PRO A 126 -15.59 -17.44 20.22
N LEU A 127 -14.86 -18.52 19.97
CA LEU A 127 -15.39 -19.83 19.58
C LEU A 127 -16.08 -20.57 20.72
N LEU A 128 -15.72 -20.30 21.99
CA LEU A 128 -16.22 -21.04 23.15
C LEU A 128 -17.25 -20.25 23.97
N SER A 129 -17.21 -18.91 23.93
CA SER A 129 -18.05 -18.07 24.80
C SER A 129 -19.43 -17.72 24.22
N LYS A 130 -19.73 -18.05 22.95
CA LYS A 130 -21.02 -17.72 22.33
C LYS A 130 -21.78 -18.98 21.94
N LYS A 131 -22.95 -19.20 22.57
CA LYS A 131 -23.96 -20.12 22.04
C LYS A 131 -24.29 -19.65 20.61
N PRO A 132 -24.10 -20.48 19.56
CA PRO A 132 -24.36 -20.07 18.19
C PRO A 132 -25.84 -19.70 18.07
N ARG A 133 -26.12 -18.39 18.14
CA ARG A 133 -27.45 -17.86 17.89
C ARG A 133 -27.60 -17.96 16.38
N SER A 134 -28.38 -18.95 15.91
CA SER A 134 -28.64 -19.19 14.49
C SER A 134 -29.05 -17.88 13.84
N ALA A 135 -28.08 -17.28 13.14
CA ALA A 135 -28.21 -15.95 12.59
C ALA A 135 -28.91 -16.13 11.24
N SER A 136 -30.24 -16.10 11.25
CA SER A 136 -31.03 -15.86 10.04
C SER A 136 -30.81 -14.42 9.56
N PHE A 137 -29.59 -14.13 9.10
CA PHE A 137 -29.34 -12.98 8.25
C PHE A 137 -29.62 -13.43 6.84
N SER A 138 -30.88 -13.22 6.44
CA SER A 138 -31.26 -13.19 5.04
C SER A 138 -30.24 -12.33 4.29
N LYS A 139 -29.87 -12.80 3.10
CA LYS A 139 -28.97 -12.21 2.11
C LYS A 139 -29.56 -10.90 1.58
N SER A 140 -29.86 -9.94 2.46
CA SER A 140 -30.36 -8.64 2.08
C SER A 140 -29.18 -7.81 1.61
N THR A 141 -29.19 -7.51 0.32
CA THR A 141 -28.52 -6.39 -0.33
C THR A 141 -28.24 -5.27 0.66
N PHE A 142 -26.96 -4.95 0.84
CA PHE A 142 -26.51 -3.84 1.68
C PHE A 142 -27.06 -2.53 1.10
N GLU A 143 -28.18 -2.06 1.62
CA GLU A 143 -28.81 -0.77 1.31
C GLU A 143 -27.99 0.38 1.93
N PRO A 144 -27.73 1.49 1.20
CA PRO A 144 -26.81 2.54 1.61
C PRO A 144 -27.51 3.59 2.49
N ILE A 145 -27.68 3.36 3.79
CA ILE A 145 -28.21 4.38 4.72
C ILE A 145 -27.37 4.49 6.01
N THR A 146 -26.81 5.69 6.22
CA THR A 146 -26.11 6.26 7.40
C THR A 146 -24.88 5.52 7.97
N ALA A 147 -23.73 6.18 7.86
CA ALA A 147 -22.38 5.63 8.01
C ALA A 147 -21.91 5.10 9.38
N PRO A 148 -22.23 5.70 10.55
CA PRO A 148 -21.66 5.23 11.81
C PRO A 148 -22.28 3.91 12.30
N PHE A 149 -23.58 3.70 12.06
CA PHE A 149 -24.27 2.47 12.47
C PHE A 149 -23.77 1.23 11.70
N HIS A 150 -23.27 1.46 10.49
CA HIS A 150 -22.83 0.42 9.61
C HIS A 150 -21.52 -0.23 10.04
N LEU A 151 -20.51 0.55 10.48
CA LEU A 151 -19.21 0.01 10.84
C LEU A 151 -19.30 -0.95 12.04
N GLN A 152 -20.05 -0.57 13.09
CA GLN A 152 -20.23 -1.46 14.23
C GLN A 152 -21.02 -2.72 13.86
N ARG A 153 -22.05 -2.60 13.00
CA ARG A 153 -22.79 -3.75 12.48
C ARG A 153 -21.90 -4.67 11.66
N GLN A 154 -21.01 -4.13 10.83
CA GLN A 154 -20.07 -4.91 10.01
C GLN A 154 -19.00 -5.61 10.83
N LEU A 155 -18.46 -4.93 11.84
CA LEU A 155 -17.52 -5.55 12.77
C LEU A 155 -18.21 -6.64 13.58
N ARG A 156 -19.44 -6.43 14.05
CA ARG A 156 -20.23 -7.47 14.73
C ARG A 156 -20.53 -8.65 13.81
N TRP A 157 -20.95 -8.39 12.57
CA TRP A 157 -21.18 -9.42 11.56
C TRP A 157 -19.90 -10.24 11.32
N LEU A 158 -18.75 -9.56 11.21
CA LEU A 158 -17.46 -10.23 11.08
C LEU A 158 -17.17 -11.04 12.35
N GLU A 159 -17.31 -10.47 13.55
CA GLU A 159 -17.13 -11.18 14.84
C GLU A 159 -18.03 -12.42 14.96
N ASP A 160 -19.28 -12.37 14.48
CA ASP A 160 -20.21 -13.51 14.51
C ASP A 160 -19.86 -14.57 13.45
N LYS A 161 -19.41 -14.14 12.27
CA LYS A 161 -18.80 -15.05 11.27
C LYS A 161 -17.53 -15.72 11.82
N ILE A 162 -16.72 -14.98 12.57
CA ILE A 162 -15.52 -15.49 13.25
C ILE A 162 -15.91 -16.53 14.29
N ALA A 163 -16.88 -16.20 15.16
CA ALA A 163 -17.37 -17.10 16.20
C ALA A 163 -17.96 -18.40 15.63
N SER A 164 -18.52 -18.34 14.41
CA SER A 164 -19.01 -19.53 13.69
C SER A 164 -17.92 -20.26 12.87
N ALA A 165 -16.66 -19.84 12.96
CA ALA A 165 -15.52 -20.39 12.18
C ALA A 165 -15.78 -20.47 10.66
N SER A 166 -16.65 -19.61 10.13
CA SER A 166 -17.12 -19.62 8.74
C SER A 166 -16.57 -18.47 7.89
N VAL A 167 -15.64 -17.67 8.42
CA VAL A 167 -15.06 -16.53 7.71
C VAL A 167 -14.18 -17.00 6.57
N THR A 168 -14.45 -16.46 5.39
CA THR A 168 -13.57 -16.56 4.22
C THR A 168 -12.70 -15.30 4.08
N VAL A 169 -11.62 -15.40 3.30
CA VAL A 169 -10.77 -14.23 2.98
C VAL A 169 -11.57 -13.15 2.23
N ASP A 170 -12.57 -13.56 1.44
CA ASP A 170 -13.44 -12.65 0.69
C ASP A 170 -14.39 -11.87 1.60
N ASP A 171 -14.96 -12.52 2.62
CA ASP A 171 -15.76 -11.86 3.66
C ASP A 171 -14.94 -10.77 4.36
N PHE A 172 -13.69 -11.09 4.68
CA PHE A 172 -12.76 -10.15 5.28
C PHE A 172 -12.41 -9.00 4.34
N ALA A 173 -12.15 -9.30 3.07
CA ALA A 173 -11.87 -8.29 2.07
C ALA A 173 -13.07 -7.37 1.82
N ALA A 174 -14.29 -7.91 1.82
CA ALA A 174 -15.51 -7.14 1.74
C ALA A 174 -15.67 -6.22 2.96
N ALA A 175 -15.43 -6.71 4.17
CA ALA A 175 -15.49 -5.90 5.39
C ALA A 175 -14.48 -4.75 5.36
N LEU A 176 -13.22 -5.00 5.01
CA LEU A 176 -12.20 -3.96 4.89
C LEU A 176 -12.51 -2.96 3.76
N ARG A 177 -13.06 -3.42 2.63
CA ARG A 177 -13.52 -2.52 1.56
C ARG A 177 -14.58 -1.55 2.06
N ASN A 178 -15.55 -2.06 2.81
CA ASN A 178 -16.63 -1.23 3.34
C ASN A 178 -16.16 -0.25 4.41
N ILE A 179 -15.17 -0.64 5.23
CA ILE A 179 -14.54 0.29 6.18
C ILE A 179 -13.80 1.40 5.44
N ARG A 180 -13.08 1.04 4.36
CA ARG A 180 -12.34 2.02 3.56
C ARG A 180 -13.25 2.98 2.81
N THR A 181 -14.36 2.52 2.26
CA THR A 181 -15.36 3.40 1.65
C THR A 181 -15.97 4.32 2.70
N ALA A 182 -16.31 3.81 3.89
CA ALA A 182 -16.80 4.65 4.99
C ALA A 182 -15.77 5.71 5.44
N LEU A 183 -14.48 5.37 5.48
CA LEU A 183 -13.40 6.30 5.81
C LEU A 183 -13.24 7.41 4.76
N ALA A 184 -13.49 7.10 3.48
CA ALA A 184 -13.47 8.08 2.39
C ALA A 184 -14.69 9.00 2.42
N THR A 185 -15.89 8.47 2.71
CA THR A 185 -17.13 9.27 2.70
C THR A 185 -17.29 10.10 3.98
N HIS A 186 -16.93 9.54 5.14
CA HIS A 186 -17.13 10.19 6.44
C HIS A 186 -15.93 9.93 7.38
N PRO A 187 -14.79 10.61 7.17
CA PRO A 187 -13.57 10.35 7.94
C PRO A 187 -13.77 10.61 9.44
N GLY A 188 -14.36 11.73 9.83
CA GLY A 188 -14.48 12.11 11.25
C GLY A 188 -15.31 11.14 12.11
N THR A 189 -16.45 10.67 11.60
CA THR A 189 -17.30 9.72 12.33
C THR A 189 -16.72 8.31 12.31
N THR A 190 -16.15 7.90 11.18
CA THR A 190 -15.54 6.57 11.01
C THR A 190 -14.28 6.42 11.86
N ILE A 191 -13.43 7.43 11.95
CA ILE A 191 -12.23 7.43 12.81
C ILE A 191 -12.62 7.23 14.27
N LYS A 192 -13.61 7.99 14.78
CA LYS A 192 -14.13 7.81 16.14
C LYS A 192 -14.65 6.40 16.36
N ALA A 193 -15.48 5.90 15.45
CA ALA A 193 -16.04 4.55 15.54
C ALA A 193 -14.95 3.44 15.50
N ILE A 194 -13.90 3.60 14.69
CA ILE A 194 -12.76 2.67 14.64
C ILE A 194 -11.99 2.70 15.97
N LYS A 195 -11.77 3.89 16.55
CA LYS A 195 -11.09 4.06 17.83
C LYS A 195 -11.89 3.45 18.98
N ASP A 196 -13.18 3.77 19.09
CA ASP A 196 -14.08 3.29 20.14
C ASP A 196 -14.28 1.77 20.09
N SER A 197 -14.40 1.21 18.88
CA SER A 197 -14.66 -0.22 18.72
C SER A 197 -13.42 -1.09 18.83
N SER A 198 -12.21 -0.51 18.83
CA SER A 198 -10.93 -1.22 18.70
C SER A 198 -10.88 -2.18 17.49
N ALA A 199 -11.60 -1.83 16.41
CA ALA A 199 -11.70 -2.58 15.15
C ALA A 199 -10.39 -3.17 14.61
N GLY A 200 -9.36 -2.35 14.39
CA GLY A 200 -8.04 -2.78 13.89
C GLY A 200 -7.39 -3.84 14.76
N SER A 201 -7.40 -3.65 16.08
CA SER A 201 -6.88 -4.63 17.05
C SER A 201 -7.67 -5.94 17.06
N LYS A 202 -9.00 -5.88 16.93
CA LYS A 202 -9.87 -7.07 16.84
C LYS A 202 -9.62 -7.85 15.56
N VAL A 203 -9.53 -7.13 14.44
CA VAL A 203 -9.18 -7.70 13.13
C VAL A 203 -7.80 -8.35 13.19
N LEU A 204 -6.81 -7.67 13.78
CA LEU A 204 -5.47 -8.20 13.95
C LEU A 204 -5.44 -9.46 14.82
N ARG A 205 -6.14 -9.44 15.97
CA ARG A 205 -6.30 -10.60 16.84
C ARG A 205 -6.93 -11.75 16.08
N TRP A 206 -7.98 -11.48 15.30
CA TRP A 206 -8.62 -12.49 14.49
C TRP A 206 -7.64 -13.14 13.51
N ILE A 207 -6.90 -12.34 12.74
CA ILE A 207 -5.88 -12.83 11.81
C ILE A 207 -4.94 -13.80 12.51
N ARG A 208 -4.44 -13.42 13.69
CA ARG A 208 -3.53 -14.26 14.49
C ARG A 208 -4.17 -15.53 15.02
N THR A 209 -5.42 -15.47 15.50
CA THR A 209 -6.14 -16.62 16.09
C THR A 209 -6.75 -17.56 15.06
N SER A 210 -6.99 -17.09 13.83
CA SER A 210 -7.75 -17.85 12.83
C SER A 210 -7.03 -19.12 12.37
N GLY A 211 -5.69 -19.18 12.48
CA GLY A 211 -4.84 -20.30 12.06
C GLY A 211 -4.89 -20.64 10.56
N ARG A 212 -5.87 -20.11 9.83
CA ARG A 212 -6.18 -20.37 8.42
C ARG A 212 -5.53 -19.38 7.47
N THR A 213 -5.32 -18.16 7.93
CA THR A 213 -4.54 -17.15 7.22
C THR A 213 -3.35 -16.84 8.11
N SER A 214 -2.17 -17.33 7.72
CA SER A 214 -0.98 -16.86 8.42
C SER A 214 -0.89 -15.35 8.21
N GLU A 215 -0.38 -14.63 9.20
CA GLU A 215 -0.10 -13.20 9.07
C GLU A 215 0.76 -12.95 7.81
N LYS A 216 1.63 -13.91 7.48
CA LYS A 216 2.40 -13.95 6.23
C LYS A 216 1.51 -14.02 5.01
N ASP A 217 0.41 -14.77 5.00
CA ASP A 217 -0.50 -14.87 3.86
C ASP A 217 -1.17 -13.53 3.60
N ILE A 218 -1.80 -12.89 4.58
CA ILE A 218 -2.46 -11.58 4.34
C ILE A 218 -1.46 -10.53 3.86
N MET A 219 -0.27 -10.57 4.44
CA MET A 219 0.77 -9.59 4.17
C MET A 219 1.49 -9.88 2.83
N SER A 220 1.59 -11.16 2.42
CA SER A 220 2.24 -11.66 1.20
C SER A 220 1.25 -12.13 0.11
N ALA A 221 -0.06 -11.93 0.28
CA ALA A 221 -1.15 -12.48 -0.56
C ALA A 221 -1.23 -11.87 -1.97
N GLY A 222 -0.09 -11.61 -2.61
CA GLY A 222 -0.04 -11.46 -4.05
C GLY A 222 -0.52 -12.72 -4.77
N LYS A 223 -0.37 -13.91 -4.17
CA LYS A 223 -0.65 -15.20 -4.83
C LYS A 223 -2.11 -15.66 -4.78
N LEU A 224 -2.83 -15.44 -3.67
CA LEU A 224 -4.18 -16.02 -3.47
C LEU A 224 -5.33 -15.12 -3.95
N THR A 225 -5.17 -13.80 -3.87
CA THR A 225 -6.24 -12.82 -4.17
C THR A 225 -5.82 -11.75 -5.18
N GLY A 226 -4.67 -11.95 -5.84
CA GLY A 226 -4.05 -10.97 -6.72
C GLY A 226 -3.32 -9.83 -5.98
N PRO A 227 -2.30 -9.21 -6.61
CA PRO A 227 -1.42 -8.21 -5.98
C PRO A 227 -2.16 -6.93 -5.54
N ARG A 228 -3.28 -6.60 -6.20
CA ARG A 228 -4.08 -5.41 -5.86
C ARG A 228 -4.89 -5.58 -4.58
N VAL A 229 -5.42 -6.78 -4.33
CA VAL A 229 -6.25 -7.01 -3.13
C VAL A 229 -5.39 -7.06 -1.87
N SER A 230 -4.24 -7.73 -1.91
CA SER A 230 -3.36 -7.81 -0.74
C SER A 230 -2.79 -6.45 -0.32
N SER A 231 -2.36 -5.63 -1.28
CA SER A 231 -1.92 -4.25 -0.98
C SER A 231 -3.05 -3.41 -0.39
N PHE A 232 -4.27 -3.56 -0.92
CA PHE A 232 -5.46 -2.90 -0.38
C PHE A 232 -5.76 -3.29 1.08
N LEU A 233 -5.80 -4.60 1.38
CA LEU A 233 -6.10 -5.10 2.72
C LEU A 233 -5.05 -4.64 3.73
N ARG A 234 -3.77 -4.82 3.38
CA ARG A 234 -2.64 -4.38 4.19
C ARG A 234 -2.70 -2.88 4.46
N ASN A 235 -2.92 -2.07 3.43
CA ASN A 235 -2.96 -0.62 3.57
C ASN A 235 -4.12 -0.16 4.46
N THR A 236 -5.29 -0.77 4.30
CA THR A 236 -6.48 -0.46 5.12
C THR A 236 -6.25 -0.87 6.58
N LEU A 237 -5.63 -2.02 6.82
CA LEU A 237 -5.34 -2.48 8.17
C LEU A 237 -4.30 -1.59 8.87
N ILE A 238 -3.26 -1.15 8.16
CA ILE A 238 -2.29 -0.18 8.68
C ILE A 238 -3.00 1.12 9.07
N ASP A 239 -3.90 1.64 8.21
CA ASP A 239 -4.67 2.85 8.53
C ASP A 239 -5.47 2.69 9.84
N MET A 240 -6.16 1.55 9.99
CA MET A 240 -6.96 1.26 11.19
C MET A 240 -6.12 1.14 12.46
N LEU A 241 -4.91 0.57 12.36
CA LEU A 241 -4.00 0.45 13.51
C LEU A 241 -3.39 1.80 13.90
N VAL A 242 -3.11 2.66 12.92
CA VAL A 242 -2.67 4.04 13.17
C VAL A 242 -3.75 4.86 13.84
N ILE A 243 -5.01 4.77 13.37
CA ILE A 243 -6.18 5.44 14.01
C ILE A 243 -6.33 5.04 15.49
N GLN A 244 -5.89 3.84 15.85
CA GLN A 244 -5.99 3.29 17.21
C GLN A 244 -4.75 3.53 18.07
N ASP A 245 -3.76 4.26 17.58
CA ASP A 245 -2.49 4.47 18.27
C ASP A 245 -1.78 3.12 18.58
N ARG A 246 -1.95 2.12 17.70
CA ARG A 246 -1.39 0.74 17.82
C ARG A 246 -0.31 0.46 16.78
N GLN A 247 0.52 1.46 16.51
CA GLN A 247 1.60 1.39 15.52
C GLN A 247 2.63 0.28 15.83
N ASP A 248 2.78 -0.12 17.09
CA ASP A 248 3.73 -1.17 17.49
C ASP A 248 3.50 -2.49 16.76
N SER A 249 2.26 -2.81 16.41
CA SER A 249 1.95 -3.99 15.59
C SER A 249 2.47 -3.83 14.16
N VAL A 250 2.44 -2.62 13.60
CA VAL A 250 3.00 -2.32 12.28
C VAL A 250 4.54 -2.35 12.33
N TRP A 251 5.13 -1.83 13.40
CA TRP A 251 6.57 -1.91 13.63
C TRP A 251 7.06 -3.35 13.78
N HIS A 252 6.29 -4.18 14.48
CA HIS A 252 6.53 -5.61 14.54
C HIS A 252 6.56 -6.22 13.13
N TRP A 253 5.60 -5.90 12.27
CA TRP A 253 5.60 -6.37 10.88
C TRP A 253 6.82 -5.93 10.06
N LEU A 254 7.31 -4.72 10.30
CA LEU A 254 8.51 -4.19 9.64
C LEU A 254 9.79 -4.94 10.04
N ASN A 255 9.84 -5.40 11.29
CA ASN A 255 10.97 -6.15 11.83
C ASN A 255 10.99 -7.60 11.35
N TYR A 256 9.82 -8.21 11.16
CA TYR A 256 9.75 -9.59 10.69
C TYR A 256 10.26 -9.76 9.25
N THR A 257 10.97 -10.86 9.01
CA THR A 257 11.59 -11.28 7.74
C THR A 257 10.57 -11.83 6.74
N ILE A 258 9.38 -11.24 6.68
CA ILE A 258 8.41 -11.59 5.66
C ILE A 258 8.89 -10.96 4.33
N GLN A 259 8.77 -11.68 3.22
CA GLN A 259 9.21 -11.29 1.86
C GLN A 259 8.54 -10.04 1.28
N ILE A 260 7.89 -9.23 2.11
CA ILE A 260 7.16 -8.05 1.68
C ILE A 260 8.16 -6.91 1.56
N PRO A 261 8.02 -6.05 0.54
CA PRO A 261 8.81 -4.83 0.46
C PRO A 261 8.56 -3.97 1.70
N LYS A 262 9.51 -4.00 2.65
CA LYS A 262 9.49 -3.26 3.91
C LYS A 262 9.26 -1.75 3.67
N SER A 263 9.81 -1.24 2.58
CA SER A 263 9.60 0.14 2.11
C SER A 263 8.13 0.48 1.85
N SER A 264 7.32 -0.47 1.37
CA SER A 264 5.90 -0.24 1.09
C SER A 264 5.06 -0.14 2.37
N ILE A 265 5.33 -1.00 3.37
CA ILE A 265 4.68 -0.95 4.69
C ILE A 265 5.06 0.34 5.39
N PHE A 266 6.36 0.68 5.40
CA PHE A 266 6.86 1.87 6.04
C PHE A 266 6.32 3.15 5.37
N SER A 267 6.33 3.23 4.04
CA SER A 267 5.72 4.34 3.30
C SER A 267 4.23 4.50 3.61
N ARG A 268 3.50 3.37 3.75
CA ARG A 268 2.09 3.39 4.12
C ARG A 268 1.87 3.83 5.56
N LEU A 269 2.72 3.40 6.50
CA LEU A 269 2.69 3.85 7.89
C LEU A 269 2.82 5.38 7.95
N LEU A 270 3.83 5.94 7.28
CA LEU A 270 4.01 7.40 7.22
C LEU A 270 2.81 8.12 6.61
N PHE A 271 2.23 7.57 5.54
CA PHE A 271 1.01 8.13 4.95
C PHE A 271 -0.17 8.10 5.93
N ALA A 272 -0.36 6.99 6.64
CA ALA A 272 -1.44 6.83 7.60
C ALA A 272 -1.28 7.77 8.80
N GLU A 273 -0.05 7.99 9.30
CA GLU A 273 0.23 8.96 10.35
C GLU A 273 -0.16 10.38 9.95
N ILE A 274 0.20 10.77 8.72
CA ILE A 274 -0.11 12.09 8.17
C ILE A 274 -1.62 12.30 8.03
N GLN A 275 -2.35 11.29 7.56
CA GLN A 275 -3.76 11.42 7.21
C GLN A 275 -4.72 11.18 8.38
N PHE A 276 -4.41 10.22 9.25
CA PHE A 276 -5.33 9.73 10.27
C PHE A 276 -4.76 9.74 11.68
N GLY A 277 -3.44 9.79 11.82
CA GLY A 277 -2.75 9.78 13.11
C GLY A 277 -2.60 11.18 13.70
N SER A 278 -1.46 11.41 14.35
CA SER A 278 -1.14 12.70 14.97
C SER A 278 -0.53 13.72 13.99
N GLY A 279 -0.62 13.46 12.69
CA GLY A 279 -0.20 14.38 11.62
C GLY A 279 1.26 14.19 11.20
N VAL A 280 1.81 15.25 10.58
CA VAL A 280 3.12 15.20 9.93
C VAL A 280 4.27 15.06 10.91
N GLU A 281 4.16 15.68 12.08
CA GLU A 281 5.18 15.59 13.13
C GLU A 281 5.35 14.15 13.61
N ALA A 282 4.25 13.44 13.84
CA ALA A 282 4.29 12.02 14.19
C ALA A 282 4.89 11.15 13.08
N ALA A 283 4.61 11.47 11.81
CA ALA A 283 5.27 10.79 10.69
C ALA A 283 6.78 11.08 10.63
N MET A 284 7.23 12.30 10.93
CA MET A 284 8.66 12.62 11.04
C MET A 284 9.32 11.88 12.19
N LEU A 285 8.68 11.86 13.36
CA LEU A 285 9.16 11.11 14.52
C LEU A 285 9.24 9.61 14.21
N ALA A 286 8.22 9.03 13.58
CA ALA A 286 8.25 7.66 13.11
C ALA A 286 9.42 7.40 12.13
N PHE A 287 9.75 8.37 11.27
CA PHE A 287 10.90 8.26 10.37
C PHE A 287 12.26 8.31 11.07
N LEU A 288 12.37 9.17 12.08
CA LEU A 288 13.54 9.33 12.92
C LEU A 288 13.76 8.12 13.84
N ASP A 289 12.68 7.54 14.36
CA ASP A 289 12.68 6.39 15.29
C ASP A 289 12.78 5.02 14.56
N ALA A 290 12.64 5.00 13.23
CA ALA A 290 12.72 3.75 12.48
C ALA A 290 14.04 2.96 12.73
N PRO A 291 15.24 3.58 12.77
CA PRO A 291 16.49 2.85 13.06
C PRO A 291 16.53 2.28 14.49
N SER A 292 16.07 3.02 15.50
CA SER A 292 15.99 2.55 16.90
C SER A 292 15.03 1.38 17.05
N ARG A 293 14.00 1.30 16.20
CA ARG A 293 13.08 0.15 16.13
C ARG A 293 13.61 -1.03 15.33
N GLY A 294 14.84 -0.99 14.79
CA GLY A 294 15.45 -2.08 14.03
C GLY A 294 15.08 -2.09 12.53
N TYR A 295 14.47 -1.03 12.01
CA TYR A 295 14.18 -0.92 10.59
C TYR A 295 15.46 -0.54 9.80
N SER A 296 15.95 -1.48 9.01
CA SER A 296 17.12 -1.30 8.13
C SER A 296 16.78 -1.05 6.65
N GLY A 297 15.50 -0.95 6.29
CA GLY A 297 15.08 -0.78 4.91
C GLY A 297 15.28 0.63 4.35
N SER A 298 15.08 0.80 3.04
CA SER A 298 15.03 2.13 2.42
C SER A 298 13.86 2.92 3.02
N ARG A 299 14.18 4.10 3.59
CA ARG A 299 13.20 5.00 4.19
C ARG A 299 12.80 6.05 3.16
N SER A 300 11.65 5.83 2.51
CA SER A 300 11.09 6.81 1.58
C SER A 300 10.50 7.99 2.36
N THR A 301 10.86 9.21 1.97
CA THR A 301 10.26 10.46 2.50
C THR A 301 9.07 10.95 1.67
N ALA A 302 8.65 10.15 0.70
CA ALA A 302 7.68 10.55 -0.30
C ALA A 302 6.38 11.10 0.27
N SER A 303 5.79 10.41 1.26
CA SER A 303 4.53 10.79 1.88
C SER A 303 4.63 12.14 2.60
N ILE A 304 5.74 12.39 3.28
CA ILE A 304 6.00 13.64 4.02
C ILE A 304 6.17 14.78 3.01
N VAL A 305 7.05 14.61 2.01
CA VAL A 305 7.30 15.60 0.95
C VAL A 305 6.00 15.95 0.19
N SER A 306 5.22 14.93 -0.20
CA SER A 306 3.95 15.13 -0.87
C SER A 306 2.96 15.92 -0.01
N HIS A 307 2.93 15.67 1.30
CA HIS A 307 2.08 16.41 2.20
C HIS A 307 2.46 17.89 2.24
N TYR A 308 3.73 18.23 2.41
CA TYR A 308 4.19 19.63 2.42
C TYR A 308 3.90 20.36 1.10
N LEU A 309 4.05 19.69 -0.04
CA LEU A 309 3.71 20.30 -1.33
C LEU A 309 2.20 20.56 -1.49
N SER A 310 1.36 19.75 -0.86
CA SER A 310 -0.11 19.91 -0.88
C SER A 310 -0.68 20.81 0.22
N ALA A 311 -0.01 20.92 1.37
CA ALA A 311 -0.50 21.62 2.55
C ALA A 311 -0.07 23.10 2.55
N ALA A 312 -0.94 23.97 3.06
CA ALA A 312 -0.69 25.40 3.08
C ALA A 312 0.30 25.85 4.16
N SER A 313 0.42 25.11 5.28
CA SER A 313 1.19 25.54 6.45
C SER A 313 1.96 24.39 7.10
N PRO A 314 3.23 24.62 7.52
CA PRO A 314 3.98 23.67 8.34
C PRO A 314 3.36 23.60 9.75
N THR A 315 3.04 22.40 10.21
CA THR A 315 2.49 22.16 11.57
C THR A 315 3.49 21.50 12.52
N ALA A 316 4.68 21.13 12.05
CA ALA A 316 5.67 20.42 12.86
C ALA A 316 6.47 21.37 13.75
N SER A 317 6.82 20.91 14.96
CA SER A 317 7.75 21.61 15.83
C SER A 317 9.13 21.81 15.17
N SER A 318 9.77 22.94 15.49
CA SER A 318 11.05 23.30 14.87
C SER A 318 12.17 22.29 15.17
N ASP A 319 12.17 21.69 16.36
CA ASP A 319 13.19 20.72 16.76
C ASP A 319 13.10 19.42 15.95
N VAL A 320 11.90 18.83 15.86
CA VAL A 320 11.66 17.60 15.09
C VAL A 320 11.99 17.81 13.62
N PHE A 321 11.63 18.97 13.08
CA PHE A 321 11.92 19.34 11.70
C PHE A 321 13.43 19.40 11.42
N LEU A 322 14.21 20.04 12.30
CA LEU A 322 15.67 20.17 12.13
C LEU A 322 16.36 18.80 12.20
N ARG A 323 16.00 17.96 13.18
CA ARG A 323 16.54 16.58 13.28
C ARG A 323 16.20 15.74 12.06
N PHE A 324 14.99 15.91 11.51
CA PHE A 324 14.58 15.26 10.26
C PHE A 324 15.41 15.75 9.07
N MET A 325 15.66 17.05 8.96
CA MET A 325 16.52 17.64 7.93
C MET A 325 17.96 17.14 8.00
N ASP A 326 18.54 17.06 9.21
CA ASP A 326 19.90 16.55 9.40
C ASP A 326 20.02 15.09 8.94
N THR A 327 19.01 14.27 9.25
CA THR A 327 18.91 12.88 8.80
C THR A 327 18.74 12.76 7.28
N LEU A 328 18.13 13.75 6.61
CA LEU A 328 18.01 13.76 5.15
C LEU A 328 19.32 14.15 4.49
N ARG A 329 19.98 15.20 5.01
CA ARG A 329 21.28 15.68 4.51
C ARG A 329 22.36 14.63 4.64
N SER A 330 22.33 13.79 5.69
CA SER A 330 23.32 12.73 5.89
C SER A 330 23.26 11.60 4.85
N LYS A 331 22.18 11.49 4.06
CA LYS A 331 21.99 10.38 3.10
C LYS A 331 22.44 10.72 1.70
N GLN A 332 22.14 11.92 1.22
CA GLN A 332 22.44 12.33 -0.14
C GLN A 332 22.40 13.86 -0.26
N GLU A 333 23.52 14.44 -0.69
CA GLU A 333 23.59 15.84 -1.06
C GLU A 333 22.68 16.12 -2.26
N ASN A 334 22.01 17.27 -2.26
CA ASN A 334 21.10 17.71 -3.32
C ASN A 334 19.97 16.71 -3.62
N SER A 335 19.42 16.03 -2.60
CA SER A 335 18.22 15.22 -2.79
C SER A 335 16.97 16.11 -2.97
N PHE A 336 16.02 15.65 -3.80
CA PHE A 336 14.73 16.34 -3.99
C PHE A 336 14.01 16.59 -2.65
N SER A 337 14.06 15.62 -1.75
CA SER A 337 13.45 15.75 -0.41
C SER A 337 14.12 16.85 0.41
N CYS A 338 15.45 16.97 0.41
CA CYS A 338 16.14 18.09 1.08
C CYS A 338 15.72 19.45 0.50
N ALA A 339 15.65 19.54 -0.84
CA ALA A 339 15.28 20.76 -1.54
C ALA A 339 13.85 21.20 -1.20
N VAL A 340 12.88 20.27 -1.26
CA VAL A 340 11.49 20.56 -0.90
C VAL A 340 11.39 20.95 0.56
N MET A 341 11.95 20.16 1.47
CA MET A 341 11.81 20.40 2.90
C MET A 341 12.42 21.75 3.30
N SER A 342 13.57 22.15 2.72
CA SER A 342 14.19 23.46 3.00
C SER A 342 13.27 24.66 2.69
N LEU A 343 12.38 24.54 1.71
CA LEU A 343 11.38 25.58 1.40
C LEU A 343 10.29 25.72 2.45
N PHE A 344 10.09 24.71 3.29
CA PHE A 344 9.08 24.72 4.36
C PHE A 344 9.70 24.83 5.75
N HIS A 345 10.95 25.32 5.83
CA HIS A 345 11.64 25.46 7.10
C HIS A 345 10.89 26.42 8.05
N PRO A 346 10.68 26.04 9.33
CA PRO A 346 9.84 26.79 10.27
C PRO A 346 10.40 28.16 10.63
N GLY A 347 11.73 28.32 10.59
CA GLY A 347 12.43 29.62 10.75
C GLY A 347 12.39 30.52 9.51
N GLY A 348 11.65 30.15 8.47
CA GLY A 348 11.56 30.86 7.20
C GLY A 348 12.06 30.00 6.02
N PRO A 349 11.49 30.18 4.82
CA PRO A 349 11.81 29.35 3.66
C PRO A 349 13.25 29.57 3.19
N SER A 350 14.04 28.49 3.11
CA SER A 350 15.37 28.51 2.49
C SER A 350 15.27 28.07 1.04
N PHE A 351 15.67 28.96 0.11
CA PHE A 351 15.72 28.65 -1.33
C PHE A 351 17.09 28.12 -1.78
N LYS A 352 18.12 28.14 -0.92
CA LYS A 352 19.50 27.77 -1.30
C LYS A 352 19.59 26.32 -1.77
N GLU A 353 19.06 25.39 -0.98
CA GLU A 353 19.00 23.96 -1.33
C GLU A 353 18.10 23.70 -2.54
N GLY A 354 17.02 24.48 -2.67
CA GLY A 354 16.13 24.42 -3.84
C GLY A 354 16.84 24.77 -5.13
N MET A 355 17.61 25.86 -5.13
CA MET A 355 18.42 26.29 -6.27
C MET A 355 19.55 25.31 -6.57
N ALA A 356 20.26 24.83 -5.55
CA ALA A 356 21.31 23.83 -5.73
C ALA A 356 20.76 22.55 -6.41
N TYR A 357 19.56 22.12 -6.03
CA TYR A 357 18.87 21.00 -6.68
C TYR A 357 18.52 21.29 -8.14
N VAL A 358 17.93 22.45 -8.46
CA VAL A 358 17.58 22.83 -9.84
C VAL A 358 18.84 22.91 -10.71
N SER A 359 19.91 23.54 -10.22
CA SER A 359 21.18 23.64 -10.95
C SER A 359 21.81 22.27 -11.17
N ALA A 360 21.79 21.39 -10.16
CA ALA A 360 22.28 20.01 -10.32
C ALA A 360 21.45 19.24 -11.36
N GLN A 361 20.13 19.41 -11.38
CA GLN A 361 19.27 18.77 -12.36
C GLN A 361 19.48 19.34 -13.77
N SER A 362 19.63 20.65 -13.91
CA SER A 362 19.95 21.31 -15.18
C SER A 362 21.28 20.81 -15.75
N ASN A 363 22.32 20.73 -14.93
CA ASN A 363 23.62 20.17 -15.35
C ASN A 363 23.50 18.71 -15.79
N ARG A 364 22.67 17.91 -15.11
CA ARG A 364 22.40 16.51 -15.52
C ARG A 364 21.70 16.45 -16.86
N VAL A 365 20.68 17.28 -17.09
CA VAL A 365 19.96 17.31 -18.37
C VAL A 365 20.88 17.75 -19.50
N MET A 366 21.74 18.74 -19.28
CA MET A 366 22.74 19.15 -20.28
C MET A 366 23.72 18.02 -20.61
N ALA A 367 24.05 17.17 -19.65
CA ALA A 367 24.97 16.05 -19.84
C ALA A 367 24.30 14.82 -20.50
N THR A 368 23.06 14.49 -20.15
CA THR A 368 22.38 13.26 -20.59
C THR A 368 21.29 13.47 -21.64
N GLY A 369 20.82 14.71 -21.83
CA GLY A 369 19.66 15.04 -22.66
C GLY A 369 18.32 14.61 -22.05
N GLN A 370 18.29 14.04 -20.84
CA GLN A 370 17.07 13.52 -20.23
C GLN A 370 16.96 13.86 -18.75
N ILE A 371 15.73 14.06 -18.30
CA ILE A 371 15.41 14.25 -16.88
C ILE A 371 15.22 12.92 -16.20
N ASP A 372 16.04 12.68 -15.17
CA ASP A 372 15.91 11.55 -14.26
C ASP A 372 14.78 11.78 -13.23
N VAL A 373 13.53 11.87 -13.70
CA VAL A 373 12.34 11.98 -12.84
C VAL A 373 11.30 10.99 -13.30
N SER A 374 10.90 10.11 -12.38
CA SER A 374 9.82 9.15 -12.62
C SER A 374 8.52 9.87 -13.01
N PRO A 375 7.73 9.36 -13.98
CA PRO A 375 6.44 9.95 -14.37
C PRO A 375 5.50 10.22 -13.19
N THR A 376 5.53 9.35 -12.17
CA THR A 376 4.70 9.48 -10.97
C THR A 376 5.05 10.70 -10.11
N TRP A 377 6.28 11.21 -10.21
CA TRP A 377 6.80 12.33 -9.44
C TRP A 377 6.78 13.66 -10.19
N ARG A 378 6.48 13.67 -11.50
CA ARG A 378 6.54 14.88 -12.34
C ARG A 378 5.64 16.01 -11.79
N ARG A 379 4.41 15.68 -11.38
CA ARG A 379 3.48 16.66 -10.77
C ARG A 379 4.02 17.28 -9.48
N GLN A 380 4.69 16.49 -8.65
CA GLN A 380 5.30 16.98 -7.40
C GLN A 380 6.52 17.87 -7.69
N HIS A 381 7.32 17.54 -8.71
CA HIS A 381 8.43 18.40 -9.14
C HIS A 381 7.93 19.73 -9.69
N VAL A 382 6.87 19.74 -10.49
CA VAL A 382 6.24 20.98 -10.97
C VAL A 382 5.71 21.82 -9.82
N ALA A 383 4.97 21.21 -8.87
CA ALA A 383 4.51 21.91 -7.68
C ALA A 383 5.67 22.53 -6.88
N PHE A 384 6.78 21.79 -6.75
CA PHE A 384 8.01 22.28 -6.14
C PHE A 384 8.62 23.47 -6.90
N TYR A 385 8.81 23.39 -8.22
CA TYR A 385 9.39 24.49 -9.00
C TYR A 385 8.54 25.76 -8.94
N LEU A 386 7.21 25.63 -9.02
CA LEU A 386 6.29 26.76 -8.89
C LEU A 386 6.38 27.40 -7.49
N LYS A 387 6.45 26.58 -6.44
CA LYS A 387 6.61 27.05 -5.06
C LYS A 387 7.97 27.74 -4.85
N LEU A 388 9.04 27.17 -5.40
CA LEU A 388 10.39 27.73 -5.36
C LEU A 388 10.44 29.08 -6.07
N ALA A 389 9.91 29.17 -7.29
CA ALA A 389 9.85 30.42 -8.06
C ALA A 389 9.06 31.50 -7.32
N ARG A 390 7.90 31.15 -6.74
CA ARG A 390 7.11 32.09 -5.91
C ARG A 390 7.90 32.59 -4.70
N THR A 391 8.65 31.71 -4.05
CA THR A 391 9.50 32.06 -2.90
C THR A 391 10.63 33.00 -3.33
N LEU A 392 11.31 32.71 -4.46
CA LEU A 392 12.36 33.57 -5.01
C LEU A 392 11.83 34.96 -5.39
N LEU A 393 10.65 35.05 -5.99
CA LEU A 393 10.00 36.33 -6.30
C LEU A 393 9.68 37.13 -5.04
N SER A 394 9.24 36.47 -3.95
CA SER A 394 8.98 37.16 -2.68
C SER A 394 10.23 37.74 -2.02
N VAL A 395 11.41 37.17 -2.31
CA VAL A 395 12.72 37.65 -1.83
C VAL A 395 13.35 38.67 -2.80
N GLY A 396 12.73 38.92 -3.96
CA GLY A 396 13.26 39.84 -4.99
C GLY A 396 14.31 39.22 -5.92
N GLN A 397 14.49 37.90 -5.91
CA GLN A 397 15.43 37.17 -6.75
C GLN A 397 14.79 36.82 -8.11
N THR A 398 14.49 37.84 -8.92
CA THR A 398 13.72 37.70 -10.17
C THR A 398 14.43 36.84 -11.22
N GLU A 399 15.75 36.99 -11.38
CA GLU A 399 16.54 36.22 -12.35
C GLU A 399 16.49 34.71 -12.06
N ASN A 400 16.69 34.33 -10.79
CA ASN A 400 16.61 32.94 -10.35
C ASN A 400 15.20 32.37 -10.51
N ALA A 401 14.16 33.17 -10.23
CA ALA A 401 12.78 32.75 -10.43
C ALA A 401 12.47 32.48 -11.92
N VAL A 402 12.91 33.37 -12.83
CA VAL A 402 12.77 33.20 -14.27
C VAL A 402 13.51 31.94 -14.75
N PHE A 403 14.71 31.69 -14.23
CA PHE A 403 15.46 30.48 -14.52
C PHE A 403 14.69 29.21 -14.13
N VAL A 404 14.17 29.13 -12.90
CA VAL A 404 13.40 27.98 -12.41
C VAL A 404 12.12 27.77 -13.24
N LEU A 405 11.41 28.84 -13.59
CA LEU A 405 10.19 28.75 -14.40
C LEU A 405 10.48 28.30 -15.83
N ARG A 406 11.54 28.82 -16.46
CA ARG A 406 11.97 28.38 -17.79
C ARG A 406 12.36 26.91 -17.78
N PHE A 407 13.12 26.49 -16.78
CA PHE A 407 13.48 25.09 -16.59
C PHE A 407 12.23 24.20 -16.44
N ALA A 408 11.24 24.61 -15.64
CA ALA A 408 10.00 23.87 -15.49
C ALA A 408 9.20 23.79 -16.80
N GLN A 409 9.14 24.89 -17.57
CA GLN A 409 8.44 24.99 -18.84
C GLN A 409 9.02 24.07 -19.93
N GLU A 410 10.34 24.05 -20.06
CA GLU A 410 11.05 23.26 -21.07
C GLU A 410 10.89 21.75 -20.86
N HIS A 411 10.74 21.34 -19.61
CA HIS A 411 10.89 19.96 -19.19
C HIS A 411 9.62 19.28 -18.67
N PHE A 412 8.64 20.06 -18.26
CA PHE A 412 7.35 19.59 -17.77
C PHE A 412 6.17 20.29 -18.47
N PRO A 413 6.18 20.41 -19.82
CA PRO A 413 5.15 21.16 -20.54
C PRO A 413 3.76 20.51 -20.42
N ARG A 414 3.70 19.17 -20.31
CA ARG A 414 2.45 18.42 -20.07
C ARG A 414 1.82 18.73 -18.73
N GLU A 415 2.62 18.66 -17.67
CA GLU A 415 2.13 18.90 -16.31
C GLU A 415 1.73 20.37 -16.07
N LEU A 416 2.28 21.29 -16.87
CA LEU A 416 1.89 22.71 -16.90
C LEU A 416 0.68 23.00 -17.80
N GLY A 417 0.16 22.00 -18.53
CA GLY A 417 -0.95 22.16 -19.46
C GLY A 417 -0.60 22.98 -20.71
N ILE A 418 0.68 23.09 -21.06
CA ILE A 418 1.16 23.84 -22.22
C ILE A 418 0.92 23.03 -23.50
N GLU A 419 1.23 21.74 -23.48
CA GLU A 419 0.99 20.86 -24.65
C GLU A 419 -0.50 20.74 -24.97
N GLU A 420 -1.38 20.65 -23.96
CA GLU A 420 -2.83 20.58 -24.18
C GLU A 420 -3.35 21.86 -24.84
N LYS A 421 -2.89 23.04 -24.39
CA LYS A 421 -3.23 24.32 -25.01
C LYS A 421 -2.68 24.49 -26.42
N GLN A 422 -1.47 23.97 -26.69
CA GLN A 422 -0.89 23.99 -28.02
C GLN A 422 -1.70 23.11 -28.98
N LEU A 423 -2.06 21.89 -28.55
CA LEU A 423 -2.90 20.99 -29.33
C LEU A 423 -4.31 21.56 -29.56
N GLU A 424 -4.92 22.20 -28.56
CA GLU A 424 -6.21 22.89 -28.72
C GLU A 424 -6.12 24.09 -29.68
N LEU A 425 -4.99 24.81 -29.68
CA LEU A 425 -4.78 25.93 -30.60
C LEU A 425 -4.59 25.43 -32.04
N GLU A 426 -3.80 24.37 -32.22
CA GLU A 426 -3.59 23.72 -33.51
C GLU A 426 -4.90 23.13 -34.07
N SER A 427 -5.74 22.54 -33.21
CA SER A 427 -7.05 22.02 -33.62
C SER A 427 -7.98 23.17 -34.06
N ARG A 428 -8.00 24.29 -33.34
CA ARG A 428 -8.78 25.48 -33.72
C ARG A 428 -8.31 26.12 -35.02
N ILE A 429 -7.00 26.19 -35.23
CA ILE A 429 -6.43 26.69 -36.48
C ILE A 429 -6.85 25.78 -37.63
N SER A 430 -6.76 24.46 -37.44
CA SER A 430 -7.18 23.47 -38.44
C SER A 430 -8.68 23.54 -38.76
N GLU A 431 -9.53 23.72 -37.76
CA GLU A 431 -10.97 23.92 -37.95
C GLU A 431 -11.31 25.26 -38.62
N SER A 432 -10.57 26.33 -38.34
CA SER A 432 -10.77 27.62 -39.00
C SER A 432 -10.33 27.58 -40.46
N ALA A 433 -9.24 26.87 -40.76
CA ALA A 433 -8.76 26.66 -42.12
C ALA A 433 -9.75 25.81 -42.93
N SER A 434 -10.30 24.74 -42.34
CA SER A 434 -11.31 23.93 -43.03
C SER A 434 -12.60 24.69 -43.29
N LYS A 435 -13.11 25.46 -42.32
CA LYS A 435 -14.29 26.32 -42.51
C LYS A 435 -14.06 27.42 -43.56
N SER A 436 -12.87 27.99 -43.61
CA SER A 436 -12.49 28.95 -44.66
C SER A 436 -12.52 28.28 -46.03
N SER A 437 -11.94 27.08 -46.16
CA SER A 437 -11.92 26.36 -47.45
C SER A 437 -13.31 25.95 -47.91
N THR A 438 -14.20 25.54 -47.01
CA THR A 438 -15.60 25.22 -47.39
C THR A 438 -16.36 26.48 -47.80
N SER A 439 -16.12 27.62 -47.13
CA SER A 439 -16.76 28.89 -47.53
C SER A 439 -16.24 29.43 -48.86
N GLU A 440 -14.95 29.22 -49.17
CA GLU A 440 -14.36 29.61 -50.46
C GLU A 440 -14.89 28.72 -51.58
N GLU A 441 -14.98 27.41 -51.37
CA GLU A 441 -15.58 26.46 -52.31
C GLU A 441 -17.07 26.78 -52.56
N GLU A 442 -17.84 27.07 -51.51
CA GLU A 442 -19.25 27.50 -51.64
C GLU A 442 -19.38 28.81 -52.43
N ASN A 443 -18.48 29.78 -52.19
CA ASN A 443 -18.46 31.04 -52.95
C ASN A 443 -18.09 30.81 -54.43
N LEU A 444 -17.16 29.90 -54.72
CA LEU A 444 -16.79 29.54 -56.10
C LEU A 444 -17.96 28.84 -56.82
N GLN A 445 -18.65 27.92 -56.15
CA GLN A 445 -19.85 27.28 -56.70
C GLN A 445 -20.98 28.28 -56.98
N GLN A 446 -21.16 29.27 -56.11
CA GLN A 446 -22.12 30.37 -56.35
C GLN A 446 -21.73 31.23 -57.55
N LEU A 447 -20.43 31.50 -57.74
CA LEU A 447 -19.94 32.23 -58.91
C LEU A 447 -20.11 31.43 -60.20
N GLU A 448 -19.80 30.13 -60.21
CA GLU A 448 -20.02 29.27 -61.38
C GLU A 448 -21.50 29.21 -61.78
N GLY A 449 -22.41 29.18 -60.80
CA GLY A 449 -23.86 29.24 -61.04
C GLY A 449 -24.32 30.52 -61.76
N LEU A 450 -23.66 31.66 -61.50
CA LEU A 450 -23.98 32.93 -62.17
C LEU A 450 -23.53 32.99 -63.63
N PHE A 451 -22.46 32.26 -64.00
CA PHE A 451 -22.00 32.20 -65.39
C PHE A 451 -22.73 31.13 -66.21
N ALA A 452 -23.33 30.13 -65.57
CA ALA A 452 -24.04 29.05 -66.25
C ALA A 452 -25.45 29.42 -66.76
N THR A 453 -26.03 30.56 -66.32
CA THR A 453 -27.41 30.93 -66.68
C THR A 453 -27.59 31.65 -68.01
N ASP A 454 -26.52 32.02 -68.72
CA ASP A 454 -26.62 32.83 -69.95
C ASP A 454 -26.53 32.04 -71.27
N VAL A 455 -26.45 30.70 -71.24
CA VAL A 455 -26.11 29.92 -72.47
C VAL A 455 -27.24 29.00 -72.98
N ASN A 456 -28.39 28.85 -72.32
CA ASN A 456 -29.31 27.76 -72.67
C ASN A 456 -30.79 28.12 -72.85
N ASP A 457 -31.08 29.24 -73.52
CA ASP A 457 -32.46 29.62 -73.88
C ASP A 457 -32.84 29.36 -75.35
N SER A 458 -32.23 28.36 -75.99
CA SER A 458 -32.63 27.94 -77.35
C SER A 458 -32.32 26.48 -77.67
N ASN A 459 -33.17 25.57 -77.17
CA ASN A 459 -33.64 24.34 -77.86
C ASN A 459 -34.13 23.32 -76.85
N ASN A 460 -35.43 23.05 -76.81
CA ASN A 460 -36.02 21.83 -77.37
C ASN A 460 -37.40 21.56 -76.75
N ASP A 461 -38.42 21.91 -77.53
CA ASP A 461 -39.66 21.15 -77.59
C ASP A 461 -39.36 19.76 -78.18
N SER A 462 -39.49 18.69 -77.38
CA SER A 462 -40.14 17.45 -77.84
C SER A 462 -40.29 16.42 -76.73
N LYS A 463 -41.56 16.06 -76.49
CA LYS A 463 -42.12 14.70 -76.32
C LYS A 463 -41.13 13.59 -75.91
N PHE A 464 -41.46 12.85 -74.84
CA PHE A 464 -42.17 11.56 -74.98
C PHE A 464 -42.57 10.97 -73.62
N LEU A 465 -43.70 10.27 -73.68
CA LEU A 465 -44.39 9.50 -72.64
C LEU A 465 -43.62 8.23 -72.21
N THR A 466 -44.14 7.61 -71.14
CA THR A 466 -43.88 6.27 -70.56
C THR A 466 -42.63 6.16 -69.69
N GLY A 467 -42.66 5.58 -68.49
CA GLY A 467 -43.71 4.89 -67.77
C GLY A 467 -43.06 4.15 -66.58
N GLN A 468 -43.80 4.05 -65.48
CA GLN A 468 -43.83 2.87 -64.60
C GLN A 468 -42.48 2.30 -64.10
N SER A 469 -42.13 2.56 -62.83
CA SER A 469 -42.11 1.46 -61.86
C SER A 469 -42.01 1.95 -60.42
N ARG A 470 -42.99 1.50 -59.64
CA ARG A 470 -42.94 1.39 -58.19
C ARG A 470 -41.67 0.64 -57.78
N ASN A 471 -40.94 1.13 -56.80
CA ASN A 471 -40.46 0.24 -55.76
C ASN A 471 -40.48 0.92 -54.39
N GLU A 472 -41.01 0.15 -53.47
CA GLU A 472 -41.37 0.47 -52.12
C GLU A 472 -40.15 0.70 -51.23
N LYS A 473 -40.24 1.80 -50.48
CA LYS A 473 -40.09 1.86 -49.03
C LYS A 473 -39.13 0.83 -48.39
N TYR A 474 -37.92 1.27 -48.08
CA TYR A 474 -37.27 0.93 -46.82
C TYR A 474 -37.11 2.21 -46.00
N ALA A 475 -37.95 2.34 -44.97
CA ALA A 475 -37.73 3.24 -43.85
C ALA A 475 -36.46 2.78 -43.12
N ASP A 476 -35.49 3.69 -42.95
CA ASP A 476 -35.25 4.41 -41.69
C ASP A 476 -34.66 3.45 -40.62
N GLY A 477 -33.36 3.49 -40.34
CA GLY A 477 -32.71 4.59 -39.64
C GLY A 477 -32.60 4.20 -38.15
N LYS A 478 -31.68 3.30 -37.79
CA LYS A 478 -30.38 3.64 -37.19
C LYS A 478 -30.49 4.74 -36.11
N HIS A 479 -30.87 4.37 -34.89
CA HIS A 479 -30.69 5.21 -33.71
C HIS A 479 -30.37 4.37 -32.46
N ILE A 480 -29.17 3.77 -32.40
CA ILE A 480 -28.55 3.35 -31.14
C ILE A 480 -27.04 3.50 -31.32
N ASP A 481 -26.51 4.65 -30.93
CA ASP A 481 -25.15 4.83 -30.42
C ASP A 481 -25.08 6.27 -29.89
N ASP A 482 -25.38 6.43 -28.61
CA ASP A 482 -24.83 7.49 -27.75
C ASP A 482 -25.52 7.44 -26.38
N ARG A 483 -25.01 6.58 -25.48
CA ARG A 483 -25.28 6.73 -24.04
C ARG A 483 -24.39 5.97 -23.06
N LEU A 484 -23.10 5.83 -23.33
CA LEU A 484 -22.15 5.31 -22.32
C LEU A 484 -20.75 5.96 -22.44
N ALA A 485 -20.69 7.28 -22.29
CA ALA A 485 -19.43 7.98 -22.10
C ALA A 485 -19.56 9.27 -21.27
N ILE A 486 -20.30 9.26 -20.16
CA ILE A 486 -20.19 10.31 -19.14
C ILE A 486 -20.35 9.68 -17.75
N MET A 487 -19.24 9.21 -17.18
CA MET A 487 -18.98 9.19 -15.73
C MET A 487 -17.56 8.68 -15.47
N ALA A 488 -16.56 9.54 -15.73
CA ALA A 488 -15.25 9.51 -15.09
C ALA A 488 -14.49 10.82 -15.38
N ARG A 489 -14.85 11.89 -14.68
CA ARG A 489 -13.89 12.90 -14.21
C ARG A 489 -14.19 13.19 -12.76
#